data_AF-A0A958ASL2-F1
#
_entry.id   AF-A0A958ASL2-F1
#
_cell.length_a   1.000
_cell.length_b   1.000
_cell.length_c   1.000
_cell.angle_alpha   90.00
_cell.angle_beta   90.00
_cell.angle_gamma   90.00
#
_symmetry.space_group_name_H-M   'P 1'
#
loop_
_entity.id
_entity.type
_entity.pdbx_description
1 polymer ?
#
loop_
_entity_poly.entity_id
_entity_poly.type
_entity_poly.pdbx_seq_one_letter_code
_entity_poly.pdbx_strand_id
1 'polypeptide(L)'
;TDWVVGHAHLIMFGTFGFWLIGITTDLWPRVLGKSNWWAPVLHESVFWMCTIGVASMFVGLTSAGLVQGFLWKGLAPWEVSLQSVRLIWLFRTATGLLMTAGVLLFIFNMIMTAISPEQQHTPAKAAVPSPAK
;
A
#
# COMPACT_ATOMS: atom_id res chain seq x y z
N THR A 1 -23.42 8.22 -0.19
CA THR A 1 -22.97 7.29 0.86
C THR A 1 -21.48 7.07 0.72
N ASP A 2 -20.83 6.45 1.70
CA ASP A 2 -19.40 6.11 1.70
C ASP A 2 -18.98 5.17 0.55
N TRP A 3 -19.94 4.64 -0.22
CA TRP A 3 -19.70 3.90 -1.45
C TRP A 3 -18.83 4.66 -2.46
N VAL A 4 -19.15 5.94 -2.71
CA VAL A 4 -18.42 6.78 -3.66
C VAL A 4 -16.99 7.03 -3.16
N VAL A 5 -16.83 7.19 -1.85
CA VAL A 5 -15.53 7.37 -1.21
C VAL A 5 -14.70 6.09 -1.33
N GLY A 6 -15.30 4.92 -1.08
CA GLY A 6 -14.66 3.61 -1.25
C GLY A 6 -14.18 3.38 -2.69
N HIS A 7 -15.02 3.67 -3.67
CA HIS A 7 -14.66 3.62 -5.10
C HIS A 7 -13.48 4.53 -5.44
N ALA A 8 -13.52 5.79 -4.99
CA ALA A 8 -12.45 6.75 -5.26
C ALA A 8 -11.10 6.29 -4.70
N HIS A 9 -11.07 5.76 -3.47
CA HIS A 9 -9.84 5.26 -2.85
C HIS A 9 -9.30 4.01 -3.53
N LEU A 10 -10.19 3.12 -4.01
CA LEU A 10 -9.78 1.93 -4.75
C LEU A 10 -9.03 2.30 -6.04
N ILE A 11 -9.51 3.29 -6.78
CA ILE A 11 -8.82 3.73 -8.01
C ILE A 11 -7.53 4.49 -7.66
N MET A 12 -7.61 5.48 -6.77
CA MET A 12 -6.45 6.34 -6.46
C MET A 12 -5.31 5.56 -5.83
N PHE A 13 -5.59 4.74 -4.82
CA PHE A 13 -4.55 4.00 -4.11
C PHE A 13 -4.36 2.58 -4.61
N GLY A 14 -5.44 1.89 -5.01
CA GLY A 14 -5.37 0.52 -5.51
C GLY A 14 -4.88 0.41 -6.96
N THR A 15 -5.05 1.43 -7.78
CA THR A 15 -4.55 1.44 -9.17
C THR A 15 -3.37 2.40 -9.34
N PHE A 16 -3.61 3.72 -9.24
CA PHE A 16 -2.57 4.72 -9.53
C PHE A 16 -1.40 4.65 -8.53
N GLY A 17 -1.69 4.45 -7.24
CA GLY A 17 -0.66 4.28 -6.21
C GLY A 17 0.28 3.10 -6.50
N PHE A 18 -0.28 1.92 -6.79
CA PHE A 18 0.52 0.74 -7.13
C PHE A 18 1.29 0.89 -8.44
N TRP A 19 0.70 1.52 -9.46
CA TRP A 19 1.42 1.84 -10.69
C TRP A 19 2.63 2.72 -10.42
N LEU A 20 2.46 3.82 -9.66
CA LEU A 20 3.56 4.72 -9.33
C LEU A 20 4.66 4.00 -8.53
N ILE A 21 4.30 3.19 -7.53
CA ILE A 21 5.27 2.40 -6.76
C ILE A 21 6.00 1.42 -7.68
N GLY A 22 5.28 0.66 -8.52
CA GLY A 22 5.88 -0.32 -9.43
C GLY A 22 6.81 0.30 -10.47
N ILE A 23 6.37 1.37 -11.13
CA ILE A 23 7.16 2.14 -12.10
C ILE A 23 8.41 2.70 -11.42
N THR A 24 8.26 3.32 -10.25
CA THR A 24 9.40 3.89 -9.51
C THR A 24 10.37 2.79 -9.05
N THR A 25 9.87 1.63 -8.65
CA THR A 25 10.69 0.49 -8.23
C THR A 25 11.65 0.04 -9.34
N ASP A 26 11.21 0.06 -10.60
CA ASP A 26 12.05 -0.30 -11.76
C ASP A 26 12.94 0.86 -12.25
N LEU A 27 12.40 2.08 -12.30
CA LEU A 27 13.13 3.24 -12.86
C LEU A 27 14.17 3.83 -11.91
N TRP A 28 13.93 3.81 -10.60
CA TRP A 28 14.76 4.54 -9.65
C TRP A 28 16.24 4.10 -9.63
N PRO A 29 16.57 2.80 -9.54
CA PRO A 29 17.97 2.36 -9.59
C PRO A 29 18.62 2.71 -10.94
N ARG A 30 17.87 2.58 -12.05
CA ARG A 30 18.36 2.86 -13.40
C ARG A 30 18.73 4.33 -13.57
N VAL A 31 17.91 5.24 -13.05
CA VAL A 31 18.17 6.69 -13.07
C VAL A 31 19.41 7.03 -12.24
N LEU A 32 19.65 6.31 -11.15
CA LEU A 32 20.82 6.49 -10.30
C LEU A 32 22.08 5.76 -10.83
N GLY A 33 21.98 5.02 -11.94
CA GLY A 33 23.08 4.21 -12.47
C GLY A 33 23.47 3.04 -11.57
N LYS A 34 22.55 2.55 -10.73
CA LYS A 34 22.79 1.47 -9.77
C LYS A 34 22.23 0.14 -10.23
N SER A 35 22.97 -0.93 -9.93
CA SER A 35 22.52 -2.30 -10.19
C SER A 35 21.38 -2.76 -9.27
N ASN A 36 21.35 -2.31 -8.02
CA ASN A 36 20.42 -2.81 -6.99
C ASN A 36 19.92 -1.72 -6.03
N TRP A 37 18.79 -2.00 -5.39
CA TRP A 37 18.23 -1.23 -4.28
C TRP A 37 19.03 -1.43 -2.99
N TRP A 38 18.98 -0.44 -2.08
CA TRP A 38 19.62 -0.56 -0.77
C TRP A 38 19.07 -1.72 0.07
N ALA A 39 17.74 -1.89 0.12
CA ALA A 39 17.12 -3.04 0.76
C ALA A 39 15.91 -3.55 -0.06
N PRO A 40 16.08 -4.58 -0.90
CA PRO A 40 14.98 -5.16 -1.68
C PRO A 40 13.85 -5.73 -0.82
N VAL A 41 14.18 -6.24 0.37
CA VAL A 41 13.20 -6.84 1.31
C VAL A 41 12.16 -5.81 1.79
N LEU A 42 12.51 -4.53 1.85
CA LEU A 42 11.57 -3.48 2.26
C LEU A 42 10.39 -3.36 1.28
N HIS A 43 10.57 -3.68 0.00
CA HIS A 43 9.49 -3.59 -0.99
C HIS A 43 8.34 -4.55 -0.71
N GLU A 44 8.64 -5.74 -0.20
CA GLU A 44 7.60 -6.70 0.20
C GLU A 44 6.76 -6.13 1.36
N SER A 45 7.41 -5.51 2.34
CA SER A 45 6.72 -4.83 3.44
C SER A 45 5.85 -3.66 2.93
N VAL A 46 6.36 -2.81 2.03
CA VAL A 46 5.56 -1.74 1.41
C VAL A 46 4.34 -2.32 0.71
N PHE A 47 4.53 -3.37 -0.10
CA PHE A 47 3.47 -4.01 -0.85
C PHE A 47 2.35 -4.51 0.09
N TRP A 48 2.70 -5.21 1.16
CA TRP A 48 1.70 -5.74 2.10
C TRP A 48 1.01 -4.64 2.90
N MET A 49 1.73 -3.62 3.37
CA MET A 49 1.13 -2.49 4.08
C MET A 49 0.13 -1.73 3.20
N CYS A 50 0.48 -1.46 1.94
CA CYS A 50 -0.42 -0.81 0.99
C CYS A 50 -1.60 -1.71 0.60
N THR A 51 -1.37 -3.00 0.36
CA THR A 51 -2.41 -3.96 -0.07
C THR A 51 -3.43 -4.20 1.03
N ILE A 52 -2.98 -4.51 2.25
CA ILE A 52 -3.87 -4.73 3.40
C ILE A 52 -4.63 -3.45 3.73
N GLY A 53 -3.95 -2.29 3.68
CA GLY A 53 -4.56 -0.99 3.92
C GLY A 53 -5.69 -0.67 2.94
N VAL A 54 -5.43 -0.74 1.63
CA VAL A 54 -6.43 -0.39 0.62
C VAL A 54 -7.58 -1.39 0.58
N ALA A 55 -7.29 -2.69 0.71
CA ALA A 55 -8.32 -3.73 0.70
C ALA A 55 -9.26 -3.59 1.90
N SER A 56 -8.70 -3.41 3.10
CA SER A 56 -9.47 -3.19 4.32
C SER A 56 -10.31 -1.91 4.24
N MET A 57 -9.73 -0.82 3.75
CA MET A 57 -10.43 0.45 3.56
C MET A 57 -11.60 0.32 2.58
N PHE A 58 -11.37 -0.37 1.45
CA PHE A 58 -12.41 -0.58 0.43
C PHE A 58 -13.58 -1.40 0.97
N VAL A 59 -13.30 -2.51 1.66
CA VAL A 59 -14.35 -3.35 2.27
C VAL A 59 -15.13 -2.56 3.32
N GLY A 60 -14.44 -1.81 4.18
CA GLY A 60 -15.06 -0.98 5.22
C GLY A 60 -15.99 0.10 4.63
N LEU A 61 -15.51 0.88 3.68
CA LEU A 61 -16.30 1.97 3.08
C LEU A 61 -17.44 1.48 2.20
N THR A 62 -17.26 0.36 1.51
CA THR A 62 -18.33 -0.26 0.72
C THR A 62 -19.44 -0.75 1.65
N SER A 63 -19.08 -1.38 2.77
CA SER A 63 -20.05 -1.83 3.78
C SER A 63 -20.80 -0.66 4.42
N ALA A 64 -20.10 0.40 4.82
CA ALA A 64 -20.72 1.64 5.30
C ALA A 64 -21.66 2.26 4.25
N GLY A 65 -21.21 2.28 3.00
CA GLY A 65 -21.97 2.83 1.89
C GLY A 65 -23.30 2.12 1.66
N LEU A 66 -23.30 0.79 1.79
CA LEU A 66 -24.50 -0.05 1.69
C LEU A 66 -25.45 0.21 2.88
N VAL A 67 -24.93 0.21 4.11
CA VAL A 67 -25.74 0.46 5.32
C VAL A 67 -26.43 1.84 5.25
N GLN A 68 -25.67 2.89 4.92
CA GLN A 68 -26.23 4.23 4.73
C GLN A 68 -27.32 4.23 3.64
N GLY A 69 -27.08 3.54 2.52
CA GLY A 69 -28.04 3.45 1.42
C GLY A 69 -29.37 2.82 1.84
N PHE A 70 -29.33 1.73 2.61
CA PHE A 70 -30.54 1.09 3.13
C PHE A 70 -31.25 1.94 4.19
N LEU A 71 -30.51 2.59 5.10
CA LEU A 71 -31.10 3.47 6.12
C LEU A 71 -31.84 4.66 5.48
N TRP A 72 -31.23 5.30 4.48
CA TRP A 72 -31.84 6.44 3.80
C TRP A 72 -33.04 6.03 2.96
N LYS A 73 -32.98 4.86 2.30
CA LYS A 73 -34.13 4.28 1.61
C LYS A 73 -35.29 3.99 2.56
N GLY A 74 -34.99 3.60 3.80
CA GLY A 74 -35.98 3.38 4.86
C GLY A 74 -36.49 4.66 5.54
N LEU A 75 -36.10 5.86 5.07
CA LEU A 75 -36.44 7.15 5.68
C LEU A 75 -36.04 7.24 7.17
N ALA A 76 -35.00 6.51 7.57
CA ALA A 76 -34.48 6.59 8.92
C ALA A 76 -33.94 8.02 9.21
N PRO A 77 -34.02 8.51 10.46
CA PRO A 77 -33.44 9.79 10.83
C PRO A 77 -31.96 9.86 10.47
N TRP A 78 -31.53 11.00 9.92
CA TRP A 78 -30.16 11.21 9.45
C TRP A 78 -29.09 10.87 10.51
N GLU A 79 -29.33 11.24 11.76
CA GLU A 79 -28.44 10.99 12.90
C GLU A 79 -28.09 9.49 13.06
N VAL A 80 -29.05 8.58 12.83
CA VAL A 80 -28.83 7.13 12.94
C VAL A 80 -27.80 6.66 11.91
N SER A 81 -27.85 7.24 10.70
CA SER A 81 -26.89 6.95 9.64
C SER A 81 -25.48 7.47 9.94
N LEU A 82 -25.35 8.55 10.72
CA LEU A 82 -24.03 9.05 11.14
C LEU A 82 -23.45 8.16 12.23
N GLN A 83 -24.27 7.78 13.20
CA GLN A 83 -23.87 6.91 14.30
C GLN A 83 -23.42 5.53 13.79
N SER A 84 -24.10 4.98 12.77
CA SER A 84 -23.77 3.66 12.22
C SER A 84 -22.40 3.58 11.55
N VAL A 85 -21.85 4.69 11.04
CA VAL A 85 -20.58 4.70 10.29
C VAL A 85 -19.40 5.29 11.06
N ARG A 86 -19.64 5.86 12.25
CA ARG A 86 -18.60 6.54 13.04
C ARG A 86 -17.36 5.68 13.26
N LEU A 87 -17.54 4.41 13.58
CA LEU A 87 -16.43 3.48 13.81
C LEU A 87 -15.69 3.14 12.51
N ILE A 88 -16.40 3.08 11.38
CA ILE A 88 -15.80 2.85 10.06
C ILE A 88 -14.93 4.04 9.63
N TRP A 89 -15.29 5.26 10.00
CA TRP A 89 -14.42 6.42 9.72
C TRP A 89 -13.11 6.39 10.50
N LEU A 90 -13.12 5.91 11.76
CA LEU A 90 -11.89 5.69 12.51
C LEU A 90 -11.04 4.58 11.87
N PHE A 91 -11.68 3.49 11.46
CA PHE A 91 -11.03 2.39 10.75
C PHE A 91 -10.43 2.84 9.40
N ARG A 92 -11.13 3.71 8.66
CA ARG A 92 -10.61 4.36 7.45
C ARG A 92 -9.33 5.15 7.75
N THR A 93 -9.32 5.93 8.82
CA THR A 93 -8.11 6.68 9.21
C THR A 93 -6.96 5.75 9.58
N ALA A 94 -7.22 4.68 10.33
CA ALA A 94 -6.20 3.70 10.73
C ALA A 94 -5.58 2.98 9.51
N THR A 95 -6.43 2.53 8.58
CA THR A 95 -5.97 1.89 7.33
C THR A 95 -5.20 2.89 6.44
N GLY A 96 -5.63 4.15 6.36
CA GLY A 96 -4.90 5.20 5.65
C GLY A 96 -3.54 5.51 6.26
N LEU A 97 -3.42 5.48 7.59
CA LEU A 97 -2.14 5.63 8.29
C LEU A 97 -1.19 4.45 8.01
N LEU A 98 -1.72 3.22 7.97
CA LEU A 98 -0.93 2.04 7.59
C LEU A 98 -0.34 2.19 6.18
N MET A 99 -1.14 2.65 5.22
CA MET A 99 -0.68 2.90 3.85
C MET A 99 0.35 4.02 3.80
N THR A 100 0.11 5.12 4.52
CA THR A 100 1.06 6.23 4.63
C THR A 100 2.40 5.76 5.18
N ALA A 101 2.39 4.91 6.20
CA ALA A 101 3.61 4.32 6.76
C ALA A 101 4.36 3.46 5.71
N GLY A 102 3.63 2.70 4.88
CA GLY A 102 4.22 1.95 3.76
C GLY A 102 4.90 2.87 2.74
N VAL A 103 4.24 3.98 2.36
CA VAL A 103 4.81 4.96 1.42
C VAL A 103 6.03 5.67 2.02
N LEU A 104 6.01 6.01 3.31
CA LEU A 104 7.17 6.60 3.99
C LEU A 104 8.36 5.64 4.01
N LEU A 105 8.11 4.35 4.21
CA LEU A 105 9.14 3.30 4.16
C LEU A 105 9.70 3.14 2.73
N PHE A 106 8.85 3.26 1.71
CA PHE A 106 9.29 3.29 0.31
C PHE A 106 10.21 4.49 0.01
N ILE A 107 9.79 5.70 0.43
CA ILE A 107 10.59 6.92 0.27
C ILE A 107 11.92 6.81 1.02
N PHE A 108 11.91 6.25 2.23
CA PHE A 108 13.13 5.98 2.98
C PHE A 108 14.10 5.08 2.21
N ASN A 109 13.62 3.96 1.65
CA ASN A 109 14.45 3.08 0.82
C ASN A 109 14.99 3.80 -0.42
N MET A 110 14.19 4.68 -1.01
CA MET A 110 14.52 5.49 -2.18
C MET A 110 15.67 6.46 -1.88
N ILE A 111 15.61 7.17 -0.75
CA ILE A 111 16.65 8.08 -0.26
C ILE A 111 17.93 7.31 0.09
N MET A 112 17.81 6.20 0.81
CA MET A 112 18.97 5.36 1.16
C MET A 112 19.67 4.80 -0.08
N THR A 113 18.90 4.44 -1.11
CA THR A 113 19.44 4.00 -2.40
C THR A 113 20.14 5.14 -3.13
N ALA A 114 19.71 6.40 -3.00
CA ALA A 114 20.39 7.54 -3.61
C ALA A 114 21.72 7.89 -2.93
N ILE A 115 21.78 7.82 -1.59
CA ILE A 115 22.93 8.31 -0.81
C ILE A 115 23.99 7.23 -0.59
N SER A 116 23.60 5.95 -0.46
CA SER A 116 24.56 4.88 -0.16
C SER A 116 25.55 4.66 -1.30
N PRO A 117 26.79 4.23 -1.07
CA PRO A 117 27.65 3.71 -2.14
C PRO A 117 27.02 2.46 -2.77
N GLU A 118 27.34 2.16 -4.03
CA GLU A 118 26.86 0.93 -4.66
C GLU A 118 27.36 -0.29 -3.87
N GLN A 119 26.45 -1.00 -3.22
CA GLN A 119 26.79 -2.24 -2.53
C GLN A 119 26.94 -3.32 -3.59
N GLN A 120 28.17 -3.83 -3.74
CA GLN A 120 28.42 -5.04 -4.49
C GLN A 120 27.68 -6.19 -3.79
N HIS A 121 26.50 -6.55 -4.30
CA HIS A 121 25.90 -7.84 -3.98
C HIS A 121 26.85 -8.92 -4.52
N THR A 122 27.77 -9.39 -3.68
CA THR A 122 28.50 -10.64 -3.94
C THR A 122 27.43 -11.71 -4.13
N PRO A 123 27.24 -12.27 -5.34
CA PRO A 123 26.31 -13.37 -5.50
C PRO A 123 26.80 -14.47 -4.56
N ALA A 124 25.88 -14.99 -3.74
CA ALA A 124 26.17 -16.12 -2.87
C ALA A 124 26.88 -17.18 -3.73
N LYS A 125 28.16 -17.41 -3.44
CA LYS A 125 29.06 -18.28 -4.20
C LYS A 125 28.30 -19.56 -4.51
N ALA A 126 27.94 -19.76 -5.79
CA ALA A 126 27.26 -20.96 -6.23
C ALA A 126 28.07 -22.14 -5.70
N ALA A 127 27.48 -22.91 -4.78
CA ALA A 127 28.11 -24.08 -4.22
C ALA A 127 28.39 -25.02 -5.39
N VAL A 128 29.64 -25.08 -5.83
CA VAL A 128 30.10 -26.03 -6.83
C VAL A 128 29.82 -27.42 -6.26
N PRO A 129 28.92 -28.22 -6.87
CA PRO A 129 28.68 -29.56 -6.37
C PRO A 129 29.98 -30.34 -6.46
N SER A 130 30.43 -30.91 -5.32
CA SER A 130 31.62 -31.75 -5.25
C SER A 130 31.48 -32.90 -6.26
N PRO A 131 32.51 -33.19 -7.08
CA PRO A 131 32.47 -34.35 -7.94
C PRO A 131 32.35 -35.61 -7.06
N ALA A 132 31.35 -36.43 -7.38
CA ALA A 132 31.14 -37.72 -6.72
C ALA A 132 32.39 -38.60 -6.92
N LYS A 133 32.89 -39.17 -5.83
CA LYS A 133 33.86 -40.28 -5.86
C LYS A 133 33.13 -41.59 -6.02
#